data_AF-A0AAC9QZD7-F1
#
_entry.id   AF-A0AAC9QZD7-F1
#
_cell.length_a   1.000
_cell.length_b   1.000
_cell.length_c   1.000
_cell.angle_alpha   90.00
_cell.angle_beta   90.00
_cell.angle_gamma   90.00
#
_symmetry.space_group_name_H-M   'P 1'
#
loop_
_entity.id
_entity.type
_entity.pdbx_description
1 polymer ?
#
loop_
_entity_poly.entity_id
_entity_poly.type
_entity_poly.pdbx_seq_one_letter_code
_entity_poly.pdbx_strand_id
1 'polypeptide(L)'
;MARLEKIYDVYFNGIKMGTGTKKELSKMLLVSPHSVAGWVKNGMANSPKNNAVKIAVVNEKAMMEKYPGWKPYGGSKSKISDEITDRDRRKHETKEERRLRRNIRAQMAIEAARKEELGL
;
A
#
# COMPACT_ATOMS: atom_id res chain seq x y z
N MET A 1 12.11 25.57 -3.04
CA MET A 1 12.38 24.12 -2.85
C MET A 1 11.90 23.37 -4.08
N ALA A 2 12.79 22.68 -4.80
CA ALA A 2 12.41 21.89 -5.98
C ALA A 2 11.45 20.76 -5.56
N ARG A 3 10.33 20.62 -6.27
CA ARG A 3 9.36 19.54 -6.00
C ARG A 3 9.98 18.22 -6.48
N LEU A 4 10.12 17.25 -5.58
CA LEU A 4 10.60 15.90 -5.94
C LEU A 4 9.67 15.29 -7.00
N GLU A 5 10.20 14.95 -8.17
CA GLU A 5 9.43 14.30 -9.22
C GLU A 5 9.29 12.81 -8.90
N LYS A 6 8.06 12.39 -8.57
CA LYS A 6 7.76 10.98 -8.27
C LYS A 6 7.89 10.10 -9.52
N ILE A 7 8.48 8.93 -9.33
CA ILE A 7 8.59 7.86 -10.34
C ILE A 7 7.44 6.87 -10.13
N TYR A 8 6.80 6.48 -11.23
CA TYR A 8 5.67 5.56 -11.23
C TYR A 8 5.91 4.39 -12.18
N ASP A 9 5.41 3.23 -11.79
CA ASP A 9 5.20 2.07 -12.66
C ASP A 9 3.76 2.11 -13.17
N VAL A 10 3.58 2.08 -14.49
CA VAL A 10 2.27 2.04 -15.14
C VAL A 10 1.91 0.60 -15.49
N TYR A 11 0.70 0.19 -15.15
CA TYR A 11 0.15 -1.11 -15.47
C TYR A 11 -1.17 -0.98 -16.25
N PHE A 12 -1.39 -1.94 -17.14
CA PHE A 12 -2.64 -2.12 -17.88
C PHE A 12 -2.96 -3.61 -17.92
N ASN A 13 -4.16 -4.03 -17.52
CA ASN A 13 -4.50 -5.45 -17.38
C ASN A 13 -3.46 -6.26 -16.57
N GLY A 14 -2.83 -5.66 -15.55
CA GLY A 14 -1.76 -6.30 -14.75
C GLY A 14 -0.39 -6.38 -15.44
N ILE A 15 -0.28 -6.02 -16.72
CA ILE A 15 1.00 -5.98 -17.45
C ILE A 15 1.67 -4.63 -17.23
N LYS A 16 2.95 -4.63 -16.87
CA LYS A 16 3.76 -3.42 -16.71
C LYS A 16 4.04 -2.80 -18.08
N MET A 17 3.55 -1.58 -18.30
CA MET A 17 3.71 -0.82 -19.54
C MET A 17 4.97 0.05 -19.55
N GLY A 18 5.48 0.41 -18.37
CA GLY A 18 6.75 1.10 -18.24
C GLY A 18 6.91 1.86 -16.92
N THR A 19 8.07 2.50 -16.77
CA THR A 19 8.49 3.18 -15.55
C THR A 19 8.95 4.59 -15.90
N GLY A 20 8.62 5.58 -15.08
CA GLY A 20 9.17 6.92 -15.22
C GLY A 20 8.42 7.98 -14.44
N THR A 21 8.85 9.23 -14.61
CA THR A 21 8.10 10.39 -14.13
C THR A 21 6.82 10.58 -14.94
N LYS A 22 5.88 11.41 -14.47
CA LYS A 22 4.64 11.70 -15.22
C LYS A 22 4.93 12.25 -16.63
N LYS A 23 5.99 13.05 -16.78
CA LYS A 23 6.39 13.63 -18.06
C LYS A 23 6.99 12.57 -18.99
N GLU A 24 7.86 11.71 -18.46
CA GLU A 24 8.46 10.60 -19.21
C GLU A 24 7.39 9.62 -19.68
N LEU A 25 6.48 9.22 -18.80
CA LEU A 25 5.37 8.32 -19.13
C LEU A 25 4.42 8.93 -20.16
N SER A 26 4.17 10.23 -20.09
CA SER A 26 3.36 10.95 -21.07
C SER A 26 3.98 10.90 -22.46
N LYS A 27 5.29 11.11 -22.56
CA LYS A 27 6.03 11.01 -23.84
C LYS A 27 6.11 9.57 -24.34
N MET A 28 6.48 8.62 -23.47
CA MET A 28 6.68 7.22 -23.83
C MET A 28 5.38 6.54 -24.29
N LEU A 29 4.26 6.86 -23.64
CA LEU A 29 2.96 6.26 -23.95
C LEU A 29 2.11 7.14 -24.88
N LEU A 30 2.66 8.25 -25.38
CA LEU A 30 1.99 9.20 -26.28
C LEU A 30 0.61 9.64 -25.75
N VAL A 31 0.53 9.94 -24.47
CA VAL A 31 -0.70 10.38 -23.79
C VAL A 31 -0.51 11.74 -23.14
N SER A 32 -1.62 12.43 -22.86
CA SER A 32 -1.58 13.66 -22.09
C SER A 32 -1.04 13.43 -20.66
N PRO A 33 -0.31 14.40 -20.08
CA PRO A 33 0.07 14.34 -18.67
C PRO A 33 -1.13 14.24 -17.71
N HIS A 34 -2.30 14.74 -18.13
CA HIS A 34 -3.56 14.62 -17.38
C HIS A 34 -4.04 13.17 -17.31
N SER A 35 -3.91 12.41 -18.40
CA SER A 35 -4.23 10.97 -18.43
C SER A 35 -3.37 10.21 -17.42
N VAL A 36 -2.05 10.48 -17.39
CA VAL A 36 -1.12 9.86 -16.42
C VAL A 36 -1.48 10.25 -14.99
N ALA A 37 -1.89 11.51 -14.74
CA ALA A 37 -2.36 11.92 -13.42
C ALA A 37 -3.64 11.17 -13.01
N GLY A 38 -4.55 10.89 -13.96
CA GLY A 38 -5.72 10.04 -13.75
C GLY A 38 -5.33 8.62 -13.34
N TRP A 39 -4.34 8.02 -14.00
CA TRP A 39 -3.86 6.68 -13.65
C TRP A 39 -3.23 6.62 -12.26
N VAL A 40 -2.58 7.69 -11.81
CA VAL A 40 -2.05 7.77 -10.43
C VAL A 40 -3.19 7.80 -9.42
N LYS A 41 -4.25 8.58 -9.67
CA LYS A 41 -5.46 8.58 -8.81
C LYS A 41 -6.09 7.19 -8.76
N ASN A 42 -6.23 6.54 -9.92
CA ASN A 42 -6.72 5.18 -10.00
C ASN A 42 -5.80 4.22 -9.22
N GLY A 43 -4.48 4.37 -9.34
CA GLY A 43 -3.45 3.62 -8.60
C GLY A 43 -3.64 3.68 -7.09
N MET A 44 -4.00 4.84 -6.55
CA MET A 44 -4.21 5.09 -5.12
C MET A 44 -5.59 4.67 -4.61
N ALA A 45 -6.58 4.45 -5.47
CA ALA A 45 -7.92 4.05 -5.06
C ALA A 45 -7.93 2.61 -4.49
N ASN A 46 -8.60 2.43 -3.35
CA ASN A 46 -8.76 1.14 -2.66
C ASN A 46 -9.88 0.26 -3.25
N SER A 47 -10.52 0.68 -4.34
CA SER A 47 -11.58 -0.08 -5.00
C SER A 47 -10.99 -1.23 -5.85
N PRO A 48 -11.67 -2.38 -5.96
CA PRO A 48 -11.33 -3.39 -6.95
C PRO A 48 -11.35 -2.74 -8.33
N LYS A 49 -10.26 -2.89 -9.08
CA LYS A 49 -10.10 -2.22 -10.37
C LYS A 49 -10.43 -3.23 -11.46
N ASN A 50 -11.33 -2.85 -12.35
CA ASN A 50 -11.54 -3.61 -13.57
C ASN A 50 -10.23 -3.61 -14.37
N ASN A 51 -9.83 -4.78 -14.87
CA ASN A 51 -8.57 -4.96 -15.60
C ASN A 51 -8.39 -3.92 -16.73
N ALA A 52 -9.50 -3.48 -17.34
CA ALA A 52 -9.55 -2.49 -18.41
C ALA A 52 -9.06 -1.06 -18.06
N VAL A 53 -8.74 -0.76 -16.79
CA VAL A 53 -8.31 0.59 -16.38
C VAL A 53 -6.80 0.64 -16.17
N LYS A 54 -6.13 1.58 -16.86
CA LYS A 54 -4.72 1.88 -16.62
C LYS A 54 -4.51 2.49 -15.24
N ILE A 55 -3.50 1.98 -14.54
CA ILE A 55 -3.12 2.44 -13.20
C ILE A 55 -1.64 2.80 -13.14
N ALA A 56 -1.29 3.76 -12.30
CA ALA A 56 0.10 4.13 -12.05
C ALA A 56 0.36 4.06 -10.54
N VAL A 57 1.35 3.26 -10.15
CA VAL A 57 1.74 3.04 -8.75
C VAL A 57 3.12 3.65 -8.53
N VAL A 58 3.35 4.28 -7.39
CA VAL A 58 4.67 4.84 -7.07
C VAL A 58 5.69 3.71 -7.01
N ASN A 59 6.78 3.85 -7.76
CA ASN A 59 7.89 2.90 -7.69
C ASN A 59 8.80 3.32 -6.53
N GLU A 60 8.54 2.75 -5.35
CA GLU A 60 9.25 3.10 -4.11
C GLU A 60 10.74 2.79 -4.20
N LYS A 61 11.13 1.71 -4.91
CA LYS A 61 12.54 1.35 -5.11
C LYS A 61 13.28 2.43 -5.92
N ALA A 62 12.73 2.80 -7.08
CA ALA A 62 13.31 3.84 -7.92
C ALA A 62 13.33 5.20 -7.22
N MET A 63 12.32 5.47 -6.37
CA MET A 63 12.29 6.69 -5.55
C MET A 63 13.38 6.72 -4.48
N MET A 64 13.62 5.60 -3.78
CA MET A 64 14.68 5.51 -2.77
C MET A 64 16.07 5.57 -3.41
N GLU A 65 16.24 4.98 -4.59
CA GLU A 65 17.51 5.01 -5.35
C GLU A 65 17.84 6.42 -5.84
N LYS A 66 16.87 7.12 -6.43
CA LYS A 66 17.07 8.48 -6.96
C LYS A 66 17.14 9.55 -5.86
N TYR A 67 16.42 9.34 -4.75
CA TYR A 67 16.30 10.29 -3.66
C TYR A 67 16.61 9.61 -2.32
N PRO A 68 17.90 9.48 -1.96
CA PRO A 68 18.30 8.93 -0.66
C PRO A 68 17.73 9.81 0.46
N GLY A 69 16.83 9.24 1.27
CA GLY A 69 16.08 9.96 2.31
C GLY A 69 14.60 10.19 1.99
N TRP A 70 14.14 9.82 0.79
CA TRP A 70 12.71 9.76 0.49
C TRP A 70 12.03 8.68 1.32
N LYS A 71 10.95 9.06 2.02
CA LYS A 71 10.08 8.12 2.74
C LYS A 71 8.74 8.04 2.02
N PRO A 72 8.16 6.84 1.83
CA PRO A 72 6.82 6.70 1.31
C PRO A 72 5.83 7.50 2.17
N TYR A 73 5.11 8.44 1.56
CA TYR A 73 4.00 9.13 2.21
C TYR A 73 2.84 8.14 2.32
N GLY A 74 2.73 7.47 3.47
CA GLY A 74 1.65 6.50 3.71
C GLY A 74 2.07 5.29 4.54
N GLY A 75 2.54 5.51 5.77
CA GLY A 75 2.62 4.47 6.82
C GLY A 75 1.24 3.99 7.32
N SER A 76 0.18 4.10 6.51
CA SER A 76 -1.20 3.71 6.84
C SER A 76 -1.70 2.53 6.03
N LYS A 77 -0.88 1.95 5.14
CA LYS A 77 -1.28 0.71 4.45
C LYS A 77 -1.25 -0.52 5.35
N SER A 78 -0.36 -0.57 6.36
CA SER A 78 -0.31 -1.71 7.29
C SER A 78 -1.60 -1.87 8.08
N LYS A 79 -2.13 -0.80 8.69
CA LYS A 79 -3.36 -0.91 9.50
C LYS A 79 -4.59 -1.33 8.69
N ILE A 80 -4.73 -0.84 7.46
CA ILE A 80 -5.91 -1.12 6.63
C ILE A 80 -5.79 -2.50 5.95
N SER A 81 -4.61 -2.89 5.46
CA SER A 81 -4.42 -4.24 4.89
C SER A 81 -4.56 -5.32 5.95
N ASP A 82 -4.02 -5.10 7.14
CA ASP A 82 -4.05 -6.05 8.24
C ASP A 82 -5.47 -6.20 8.81
N GLU A 83 -6.23 -5.09 8.89
CA GLU A 83 -7.65 -5.16 9.29
C GLU A 83 -8.55 -5.84 8.25
N ILE A 84 -8.32 -5.61 6.95
CA ILE A 84 -9.09 -6.25 5.88
C ILE A 84 -8.78 -7.75 5.83
N THR A 85 -7.51 -8.13 5.90
CA THR A 85 -7.09 -9.54 5.92
C THR A 85 -7.54 -10.26 7.19
N ASP A 86 -7.49 -9.61 8.36
CA ASP A 86 -8.00 -10.20 9.61
C ASP A 86 -9.54 -10.32 9.60
N ARG A 87 -10.25 -9.36 8.99
CA ARG A 87 -11.70 -9.42 8.84
C ARG A 87 -12.13 -10.56 7.92
N ASP A 88 -11.44 -10.77 6.80
CA ASP A 88 -11.75 -11.87 5.88
C ASP A 88 -11.34 -13.23 6.48
N ARG A 89 -10.21 -13.32 7.19
CA ARG A 89 -9.83 -14.54 7.93
C ARG A 89 -10.82 -14.91 9.04
N ARG A 90 -11.51 -13.92 9.63
CA ARG A 90 -12.57 -14.14 10.63
C ARG A 90 -13.83 -14.81 10.06
N LYS A 91 -14.11 -14.68 8.77
CA LYS A 91 -15.32 -15.26 8.14
C LYS A 91 -15.28 -16.79 8.04
N HIS A 92 -14.09 -17.37 7.93
CA HIS A 92 -13.88 -18.81 7.79
C HIS A 92 -13.28 -19.48 9.04
N GLU A 93 -13.20 -18.76 10.15
CA GLU A 93 -12.58 -19.26 11.37
C GLU A 93 -13.44 -20.31 12.08
N THR A 94 -12.82 -21.43 12.46
CA THR A 94 -13.45 -22.46 13.30
C THR A 94 -13.61 -22.00 14.76
N LYS A 95 -14.45 -22.70 15.53
CA LYS A 95 -14.69 -22.35 16.95
C LYS A 95 -13.42 -22.46 17.81
N GLU A 96 -12.52 -23.38 17.48
CA GLU A 96 -11.27 -23.62 18.21
C GLU A 96 -10.24 -22.54 17.96
N GLU A 97 -10.06 -22.15 16.70
CA GLU A 97 -9.20 -21.02 16.33
C GLU A 97 -9.66 -19.73 17.05
N ARG A 98 -10.98 -19.54 17.20
CA ARG A 98 -11.53 -18.37 17.89
C ARG A 98 -11.18 -18.34 19.37
N ARG A 99 -11.26 -19.51 20.01
CA ARG A 99 -10.86 -19.67 21.42
C ARG A 99 -9.36 -19.41 21.57
N LEU A 100 -8.54 -19.98 20.68
CA LEU A 100 -7.09 -19.77 20.69
C LEU A 100 -6.74 -18.27 20.54
N ARG A 101 -7.35 -17.57 19.58
CA ARG A 101 -7.14 -16.11 19.39
C ARG A 101 -7.56 -15.27 20.59
N ARG A 102 -8.58 -15.68 21.34
CA ARG A 102 -8.98 -14.97 22.57
C ARG A 102 -7.98 -15.23 23.69
N ASN A 103 -7.51 -16.46 23.85
CA ASN A 103 -6.52 -16.81 24.86
C ASN A 103 -5.20 -16.08 24.63
N ILE A 104 -4.71 -16.03 23.38
CA ILE A 104 -3.50 -15.27 23.03
C ILE A 104 -3.67 -13.78 23.35
N ARG A 105 -4.82 -13.18 23.02
CA ARG A 105 -5.10 -11.77 23.33
C ARG A 105 -5.16 -11.51 24.84
N ALA A 106 -5.79 -12.40 25.60
CA ALA A 106 -5.84 -12.30 27.06
C ALA A 106 -4.44 -12.39 27.67
N GLN A 107 -3.60 -13.30 27.19
CA GLN A 107 -2.20 -13.43 27.63
C GLN A 107 -1.38 -12.18 27.30
N MET A 108 -1.47 -11.65 26.07
CA MET A 108 -0.77 -10.43 25.71
C MET A 108 -1.22 -9.22 26.54
N ALA A 109 -2.52 -9.12 26.87
CA ALA A 109 -3.02 -8.05 27.73
C ALA A 109 -2.49 -8.16 29.18
N ILE A 110 -2.42 -9.39 29.70
CA ILE A 110 -1.82 -9.66 31.03
C ILE A 110 -0.32 -9.33 31.02
N GLU A 111 0.41 -9.70 29.97
CA GLU A 111 1.83 -9.37 29.83
C GLU A 111 2.08 -7.88 29.67
N ALA A 112 1.23 -7.18 28.92
CA ALA A 112 1.31 -5.73 28.75
C ALA A 112 1.08 -5.02 30.09
N ALA A 113 0.04 -5.39 30.84
CA ALA A 113 -0.22 -4.85 32.16
C ALA A 113 0.93 -5.12 33.15
N ARG A 114 1.53 -6.32 33.09
CA ARG A 114 2.73 -6.63 33.90
C ARG A 114 3.95 -5.80 33.53
N LYS A 115 4.16 -5.49 32.25
CA LYS A 115 5.25 -4.61 31.81
C LYS A 115 5.02 -3.16 32.25
N GLU A 116 3.78 -2.69 32.18
CA GLU A 116 3.36 -1.37 32.65
C GLU A 116 3.57 -1.22 34.16
N GLU A 117 3.19 -2.22 34.96
CA GLU A 117 3.47 -2.29 36.41
C GLU A 117 4.97 -2.33 36.74
N LEU A 118 5.81 -2.84 35.83
CA LEU A 118 7.27 -2.89 35.98
C LEU A 118 7.99 -1.66 35.39
N GLY A 119 7.25 -0.69 34.83
CA GLY A 119 7.82 0.54 34.28
C GLY A 119 8.71 0.36 33.04
N LEU A 120 8.49 -0.71 32.26
CA LEU A 120 9.21 -1.04 31.02
C LEU A 120 8.37 -0.73 29.78
#